data_AF-A0AAD3RGG1-F1
#
_entry.id   AF-A0AAD3RGG1-F1
#
_cell.length_a   1.000
_cell.length_b   1.000
_cell.length_c   1.000
_cell.angle_alpha   90.00
_cell.angle_beta   90.00
_cell.angle_gamma   90.00
#
_symmetry.space_group_name_H-M   'P 1'
#
loop_
_entity.id
_entity.type
_entity.pdbx_description
1 polymer ?
#
loop_
_entity_poly.entity_id
_entity_poly.type
_entity_poly.pdbx_seq_one_letter_code
_entity_poly.pdbx_strand_id
1 'polypeptide(L)'
;MARLKAFQGVVQQNADIADSVVVYIEEAHPSDGWMSTDAPYQIPKHRCLEDRLNAAQLMHLEVPGCLVVVDSMENSSNAAYGAYFDRLYILQEGKIVYQGGRGPEGYRISELRDWLDQYREKMEKSNNLVIHV
;
A
#
# COMPACT_ATOMS: atom_id res chain seq x y z
N MET A 1 -6.25 11.14 -2.40
CA MET A 1 -6.66 10.74 -1.04
C MET A 1 -7.82 9.73 -0.97
N ALA A 2 -8.84 9.75 -1.83
CA ALA A 2 -9.95 8.77 -1.78
C ALA A 2 -9.49 7.29 -1.83
N ARG A 3 -8.44 6.99 -2.59
CA ARG A 3 -7.88 5.63 -2.74
C ARG A 3 -7.24 5.08 -1.46
N LEU A 4 -6.52 5.92 -0.71
CA LEU A 4 -5.91 5.55 0.56
C LEU A 4 -6.97 5.24 1.63
N LYS A 5 -8.06 6.03 1.68
CA LYS A 5 -9.20 5.74 2.56
C LYS A 5 -9.91 4.44 2.18
N ALA A 6 -10.04 4.17 0.88
CA ALA A 6 -10.61 2.90 0.41
C ALA A 6 -9.71 1.69 0.76
N PHE A 7 -8.39 1.84 0.65
CA PHE A 7 -7.42 0.85 1.13
C PHE A 7 -7.59 0.59 2.63
N GLN A 8 -7.61 1.65 3.45
CA GLN A 8 -7.82 1.55 4.89
C GLN A 8 -9.09 0.75 5.22
N GLY A 9 -10.20 1.03 4.55
CA GLY A 9 -11.45 0.30 4.75
C GLY A 9 -11.32 -1.19 4.43
N VAL A 10 -10.65 -1.56 3.34
CA VAL A 10 -10.44 -2.97 2.97
C VAL A 10 -9.53 -3.69 3.95
N VAL A 11 -8.43 -3.07 4.39
CA VAL A 11 -7.51 -3.73 5.33
C VAL A 11 -8.12 -3.87 6.73
N GLN A 12 -8.89 -2.88 7.20
CA GLN A 12 -9.59 -2.98 8.48
C GLN A 12 -10.64 -4.10 8.48
N GLN A 13 -11.35 -4.28 7.36
CA GLN A 13 -12.34 -5.35 7.21
C GLN A 13 -11.72 -6.76 7.16
N ASN A 14 -10.42 -6.86 6.88
CA ASN A 14 -9.71 -8.14 6.70
C ASN A 14 -8.55 -8.33 7.69
N ALA A 15 -8.51 -7.54 8.76
CA ALA A 15 -7.46 -7.59 9.78
C ALA A 15 -7.43 -8.92 10.56
N ASP A 16 -8.49 -9.72 10.47
CA ASP A 16 -8.58 -11.06 11.04
C ASP A 16 -7.85 -12.13 10.21
N ILE A 17 -7.58 -11.87 8.92
CA ILE A 17 -6.98 -12.83 7.98
C ILE A 17 -5.71 -12.33 7.29
N ALA A 18 -5.40 -11.04 7.37
CA ALA A 18 -4.25 -10.43 6.71
C ALA A 18 -3.69 -9.26 7.51
N ASP A 19 -2.36 -9.21 7.59
CA ASP A 19 -1.61 -8.03 8.03
C ASP A 19 -1.52 -6.99 6.90
N SER A 20 -1.37 -5.72 7.26
CA SER A 20 -1.20 -4.63 6.29
C SER A 20 -0.08 -3.67 6.66
N VAL A 21 0.62 -3.17 5.64
CA VAL A 21 1.67 -2.17 5.78
C VAL A 21 1.61 -1.19 4.61
N VAL A 22 1.81 0.10 4.89
CA VAL A 22 2.00 1.15 3.90
C VAL A 22 3.48 1.51 3.88
N VAL A 23 4.12 1.39 2.72
CA VAL A 23 5.52 1.79 2.52
C VAL A 23 5.53 3.14 1.83
N TYR A 24 5.96 4.18 2.55
CA TYR A 24 6.14 5.52 2.00
C TYR A 24 7.44 5.59 1.19
N ILE A 25 7.32 5.92 -0.10
CA ILE A 25 8.44 5.98 -1.05
C ILE A 25 8.79 7.44 -1.41
N GLU A 26 9.60 7.64 -2.44
CA GLU A 26 9.91 8.98 -2.95
C GLU A 26 8.68 9.70 -3.52
N GLU A 27 8.71 11.04 -3.45
CA GLU A 27 7.64 11.87 -4.02
C GLU A 27 7.57 11.69 -5.54
N ALA A 28 6.39 11.34 -6.05
CA ALA A 28 6.15 11.29 -7.49
C ALA A 28 6.24 12.67 -8.16
N HIS A 29 5.89 13.73 -7.41
CA HIS A 29 5.86 15.11 -7.86
C HIS A 29 6.46 16.04 -6.78
N PRO A 30 7.80 16.05 -6.61
CA PRO A 30 8.43 16.92 -5.62
C PRO A 30 8.26 18.41 -5.97
N SER A 31 8.04 19.24 -4.96
CA SER A 31 7.77 20.68 -5.13
C SER A 31 8.97 21.48 -5.66
N ASP A 32 10.18 20.96 -5.51
CA ASP A 32 11.43 21.50 -6.07
C ASP A 32 11.87 20.80 -7.38
N GLY A 33 10.97 20.04 -8.02
CA GLY A 33 11.19 19.36 -9.30
C GLY A 33 10.23 19.80 -10.41
N TRP A 34 9.84 18.86 -11.28
CA TRP A 34 8.79 19.08 -12.29
C TRP A 34 7.45 19.31 -11.57
N MET A 35 7.11 20.59 -11.38
CA MET A 35 5.94 21.00 -10.61
C MET A 35 4.64 20.46 -11.24
N SER A 36 3.89 19.70 -10.44
CA SER A 36 2.43 19.65 -10.56
C SER A 36 1.88 20.63 -9.52
N THR A 37 1.32 21.76 -9.98
CA THR A 37 0.76 22.81 -9.10
C THR A 37 -0.51 22.37 -8.37
N ASP A 38 -1.03 21.19 -8.70
CA ASP A 38 -2.35 20.73 -8.25
C ASP A 38 -2.26 19.67 -7.14
N ALA A 39 -1.05 19.34 -6.67
CA ALA A 39 -0.85 18.38 -5.59
C ALA A 39 -1.31 18.98 -4.23
N PRO A 40 -2.09 18.24 -3.42
CA PRO A 40 -2.62 18.72 -2.15
C PRO A 40 -1.55 18.98 -1.09
N TYR A 41 -0.36 18.39 -1.25
CA TYR A 41 0.81 18.60 -0.41
C TYR A 41 1.98 19.04 -1.27
N GLN A 42 2.74 20.01 -0.80
CA GLN A 42 3.90 20.57 -1.47
C GLN A 42 5.15 20.10 -0.74
N ILE A 43 5.63 18.90 -1.07
CA ILE A 43 6.75 18.24 -0.40
C ILE A 43 7.97 18.27 -1.33
N PRO A 44 9.12 18.82 -0.91
CA PRO A 44 10.32 18.81 -1.72
C PRO A 44 10.90 17.39 -1.80
N LYS A 45 11.80 17.15 -2.76
CA LYS A 45 12.52 15.89 -2.84
C LYS A 45 13.29 15.62 -1.54
N HIS A 46 13.04 14.47 -0.93
CA HIS A 46 13.76 14.02 0.26
C HIS A 46 15.26 13.95 0.00
N ARG A 47 16.07 14.62 0.83
CA ARG A 47 17.54 14.62 0.74
C ARG A 47 18.18 13.69 1.76
N CYS A 48 17.46 13.42 2.85
CA CYS A 48 17.83 12.44 3.85
C CYS A 48 16.60 11.66 4.34
N LEU A 49 16.86 10.64 5.16
CA LEU A 49 15.80 9.81 5.74
C LEU A 49 14.85 10.62 6.62
N GLU A 50 15.35 11.64 7.31
CA GLU A 50 14.54 12.47 8.20
C GLU A 50 13.52 13.32 7.43
N ASP A 51 13.88 13.85 6.26
CA ASP A 51 12.93 14.51 5.36
C ASP A 51 11.78 13.57 4.98
N ARG A 52 12.12 12.31 4.63
CA ARG A 52 11.14 11.30 4.24
C ARG A 52 10.26 10.85 5.41
N LEU A 53 10.84 10.69 6.60
CA LEU A 53 10.09 10.39 7.82
C LEU A 53 9.09 11.50 8.14
N ASN A 54 9.52 12.77 8.05
CA ASN A 54 8.65 13.92 8.28
C ASN A 54 7.49 13.97 7.27
N ALA A 55 7.76 13.73 5.99
CA ALA A 55 6.71 13.65 4.97
C ALA A 55 5.73 12.50 5.23
N ALA A 56 6.23 11.32 5.60
CA ALA A 56 5.43 10.13 5.88
C ALA A 56 4.47 10.31 7.07
N GLN A 57 4.72 11.26 7.98
CA GLN A 57 3.77 11.58 9.06
C GLN A 57 2.41 12.01 8.52
N LEU A 58 2.34 12.59 7.31
CA LEU A 58 1.08 12.94 6.66
C LEU A 58 0.18 11.71 6.43
N MET A 59 0.76 10.52 6.24
CA MET A 59 -0.01 9.28 6.08
C MET A 59 -0.81 8.94 7.33
N HIS A 60 -0.40 9.38 8.52
CA HIS A 60 -1.17 9.12 9.74
C HIS A 60 -2.50 9.87 9.75
N LEU A 61 -2.60 10.98 9.02
CA LEU A 61 -3.85 11.73 8.82
C LEU A 61 -4.75 11.05 7.77
N GLU A 62 -4.14 10.41 6.76
CA GLU A 62 -4.85 9.84 5.62
C GLU A 62 -5.31 8.39 5.83
N VAL A 63 -4.52 7.59 6.55
CA VAL A 63 -4.77 6.17 6.83
C VAL A 63 -4.55 5.84 8.32
N PRO A 64 -5.32 6.45 9.24
CA PRO A 64 -5.10 6.27 10.67
C PRO A 64 -5.19 4.79 11.09
N GLY A 65 -4.22 4.36 11.91
CA GLY A 65 -4.15 2.98 12.41
C GLY A 65 -3.52 1.97 11.45
N CYS A 66 -3.17 2.35 10.22
CA CYS A 66 -2.32 1.51 9.36
C CYS A 66 -0.86 1.60 9.82
N LEU A 67 -0.14 0.48 9.78
CA LEU A 67 1.31 0.49 9.97
C LEU A 67 1.97 1.21 8.78
N VAL A 68 2.65 2.32 9.03
CA VAL A 68 3.39 3.06 8.02
C VAL A 68 4.88 2.89 8.27
N VAL A 69 5.61 2.48 7.25
CA VAL A 69 7.08 2.45 7.23
C VAL A 69 7.58 3.30 6.06
N VAL A 70 8.84 3.68 6.09
CA VAL A 70 9.47 4.45 5.01
C VAL A 70 10.47 3.58 4.26
N ASP A 71 10.54 3.73 2.94
CA ASP A 71 11.59 3.09 2.15
C ASP A 71 12.95 3.75 2.43
N SER A 72 14.02 3.00 2.21
CA SER A 72 15.39 3.48 2.34
C SER A 72 15.68 4.60 1.34
N MET A 73 16.69 5.45 1.63
CA MET A 73 17.06 6.53 0.70
C MET A 73 17.61 6.00 -0.63
N GLU A 74 18.05 4.74 -0.66
CA GLU A 74 18.41 3.98 -1.86
C GLU A 74 17.20 3.51 -2.69
N ASN A 75 15.97 3.78 -2.23
CA ASN A 75 14.71 3.39 -2.86
C ASN A 75 14.62 1.86 -3.09
N SER A 76 15.15 1.06 -2.15
CA SER A 76 15.29 -0.40 -2.31
C SER A 76 13.96 -1.11 -2.50
N SER A 77 12.93 -0.73 -1.75
CA SER A 77 11.60 -1.35 -1.86
C SER A 77 10.89 -0.87 -3.12
N ASN A 78 10.99 0.42 -3.42
CA ASN A 78 10.44 0.99 -4.64
C ASN A 78 11.00 0.30 -5.90
N ALA A 79 12.31 0.08 -5.94
CA ALA A 79 12.98 -0.62 -7.03
C ALA A 79 12.57 -2.11 -7.10
N ALA A 80 12.60 -2.83 -5.97
CA ALA A 80 12.30 -4.25 -5.92
C ALA A 80 10.84 -4.56 -6.32
N TYR A 81 9.90 -3.68 -5.95
CA TYR A 81 8.48 -3.85 -6.24
C TYR A 81 8.02 -3.02 -7.45
N GLY A 82 8.91 -2.29 -8.13
CA GLY A 82 8.55 -1.38 -9.23
C GLY A 82 7.33 -0.52 -8.87
N ALA A 83 7.36 0.12 -7.70
CA ALA A 83 6.21 0.72 -7.05
C ALA A 83 6.08 2.23 -7.29
N TYR A 84 6.80 2.77 -8.27
CA TYR A 84 6.81 4.19 -8.59
C TYR A 84 5.39 4.72 -8.80
N PHE A 85 5.10 5.89 -8.23
CA PHE A 85 3.76 6.43 -7.91
C PHE A 85 3.10 5.71 -6.72
N ASP A 86 2.20 4.78 -7.00
CA ASP A 86 1.48 3.98 -6.02
C ASP A 86 1.29 2.56 -6.58
N ARG A 87 1.32 1.56 -5.70
CA ARG A 87 1.12 0.17 -6.10
C ARG A 87 0.64 -0.71 -4.97
N LEU A 88 -0.21 -1.67 -5.30
CA LEU A 88 -0.75 -2.66 -4.36
C LEU A 88 -0.09 -4.02 -4.60
N TYR A 89 0.17 -4.72 -3.51
CA TYR A 89 0.70 -6.08 -3.51
C TYR A 89 0.02 -6.90 -2.43
N ILE A 90 -0.10 -8.21 -2.66
CA ILE A 90 -0.39 -9.19 -1.61
C ILE A 90 0.73 -10.21 -1.62
N LEU A 91 1.27 -10.44 -0.43
CA LEU A 91 2.29 -11.44 -0.18
C LEU A 91 1.70 -12.55 0.66
N GLN A 92 1.96 -13.80 0.26
CA GLN A 92 1.60 -14.98 1.02
C GLN A 92 2.79 -15.94 0.99
N GLU A 93 3.25 -16.38 2.16
CA GLU A 93 4.38 -17.32 2.31
C GLU A 93 5.64 -16.88 1.53
N GLY A 94 5.94 -15.58 1.58
CA GLY A 94 7.09 -15.00 0.88
C GLY A 94 6.95 -14.90 -0.64
N LYS A 95 5.76 -15.16 -1.20
CA LYS A 95 5.48 -15.05 -2.64
C LYS A 95 4.48 -13.93 -2.91
N ILE A 96 4.69 -13.25 -4.03
CA ILE A 96 3.71 -12.28 -4.55
C ILE A 96 2.56 -13.07 -5.19
N VAL A 97 1.38 -12.98 -4.58
CA VAL A 97 0.15 -13.65 -5.05
C VAL A 97 -0.83 -12.67 -5.72
N TYR A 98 -0.60 -11.38 -5.55
CA TYR A 98 -1.24 -10.32 -6.30
C TYR A 98 -0.27 -9.15 -6.49
N GLN A 99 -0.24 -8.61 -7.71
CA GLN A 99 0.53 -7.44 -8.10
C GLN A 99 -0.38 -6.50 -8.87
N GLY A 100 -0.65 -5.33 -8.30
CA GLY A 100 -1.44 -4.29 -8.94
C GLY A 100 -0.80 -3.75 -10.23
N GLY A 101 -1.65 -3.17 -11.07
CA GLY A 101 -1.22 -2.44 -12.25
C GLY A 101 -0.29 -1.27 -11.91
N ARG A 102 0.38 -0.70 -12.92
CA ARG A 102 1.31 0.42 -12.71
C ARG A 102 0.57 1.74 -12.56
N GLY A 103 1.01 2.54 -11.60
CA GLY A 103 0.57 3.91 -11.40
C GLY A 103 -0.89 4.05 -10.96
N PRO A 104 -1.39 5.30 -10.97
CA PRO A 104 -2.69 5.64 -10.41
C PRO A 104 -3.85 4.80 -10.98
N GLU A 105 -3.84 4.51 -12.29
CA GLU A 105 -4.88 3.70 -12.96
C GLU A 105 -4.83 2.22 -12.58
N GLY A 106 -3.67 1.74 -12.13
CA GLY A 106 -3.44 0.38 -11.65
C GLY A 106 -3.76 0.19 -10.16
N TYR A 107 -3.99 1.26 -9.42
CA TYR A 107 -4.37 1.21 -8.01
C TYR A 107 -5.84 0.80 -7.84
N ARG A 108 -6.11 -0.49 -8.01
CA ARG A 108 -7.47 -1.05 -8.05
C ARG A 108 -7.83 -1.71 -6.73
N ILE A 109 -8.55 -0.96 -5.89
CA ILE A 109 -9.08 -1.46 -4.61
C ILE A 109 -10.07 -2.60 -4.80
N SER A 110 -10.82 -2.61 -5.91
CA SER A 110 -11.71 -3.72 -6.24
C SER A 110 -10.95 -5.03 -6.39
N GLU A 111 -9.83 -5.04 -7.11
CA GLU A 111 -9.02 -6.24 -7.32
C GLU A 111 -8.39 -6.75 -6.01
N LEU A 112 -7.96 -5.83 -5.13
CA LEU A 112 -7.50 -6.17 -3.78
C LEU A 112 -8.61 -6.83 -2.95
N ARG A 113 -9.81 -6.24 -2.96
CA ARG A 113 -10.98 -6.77 -2.24
C ARG A 113 -11.37 -8.15 -2.77
N ASP A 114 -11.52 -8.28 -4.09
CA ASP A 114 -11.91 -9.54 -4.73
C ASP A 114 -10.93 -10.67 -4.40
N TRP A 115 -9.63 -10.38 -4.32
CA TRP A 115 -8.63 -11.36 -3.92
C TRP A 115 -8.80 -11.81 -2.46
N LEU A 116 -8.98 -10.85 -1.54
CA LEU A 116 -9.16 -11.14 -0.11
C LEU A 116 -10.46 -11.91 0.16
N ASP A 117 -11.54 -11.56 -0.52
CA ASP A 117 -12.83 -12.27 -0.41
C ASP A 117 -12.69 -13.73 -0.88
N GLN A 118 -12.04 -13.95 -2.04
CA GLN A 118 -11.76 -15.30 -2.52
C GLN A 118 -10.84 -16.09 -1.58
N TYR A 119 -9.87 -15.42 -0.94
CA TYR A 119 -8.98 -16.05 0.02
C TYR A 119 -9.75 -16.49 1.28
N ARG A 120 -10.62 -15.63 1.81
CA ARG A 120 -11.50 -15.94 2.96
C ARG A 120 -12.40 -17.15 2.66
N GLU A 121 -13.07 -17.15 1.50
CA GLU A 121 -13.92 -18.28 1.10
C GLU A 121 -13.16 -19.62 1.03
N LYS A 122 -11.90 -19.58 0.56
CA LYS A 122 -11.06 -20.78 0.51
C LYS A 122 -10.68 -21.27 1.90
N MET A 123 -10.36 -20.35 2.83
CA MET A 123 -10.07 -20.69 4.23
C MET A 123 -11.28 -21.35 4.91
N GLU A 124 -12.47 -20.80 4.74
CA GLU A 124 -13.71 -21.34 5.32
C GLU A 124 -14.05 -22.73 4.78
N LYS A 125 -13.93 -22.92 3.46
CA LYS A 125 -14.12 -24.24 2.83
C LYS A 125 -13.12 -25.27 3.37
N SER A 126 -11.85 -24.89 3.53
CA SER A 126 -10.82 -25.78 4.06
C SER A 126 -11.09 -26.16 5.52
N ASN A 127 -11.54 -25.21 6.35
CA ASN A 127 -11.88 -25.49 7.75
C ASN A 127 -13.08 -26.44 7.86
N ASN A 128 -14.11 -26.27 7.03
CA ASN A 128 -15.28 -27.16 7.04
C ASN A 128 -14.93 -28.59 6.59
N LEU A 129 -14.02 -28.75 5.63
CA LEU A 129 -13.53 -30.07 5.20
C LEU A 129 -12.78 -30.80 6.33
N VAL A 130 -12.02 -30.10 7.17
CA VAL A 130 -11.26 -30.70 8.28
C VAL A 130 -12.17 -31.15 9.43
N ILE A 131 -13.31 -30.49 9.64
CA ILE A 131 -14.28 -30.83 10.70
C ILE A 131 -15.13 -32.07 10.34
N HIS A 132 -15.22 -32.40 9.05
CA HIS A 132 -16.06 -33.50 8.55
C HIS A 132 -15.31 -34.85 8.34
N VAL A 133 -14.10 -35.01 8.89
CA VAL A 133 -13.32 -36.27 8.84
C VAL A 133 -13.28 -36.95 10.21
#